data_AF-A0A0Q9NAZ1-F1
#
_entry.id   AF-A0A0Q9NAZ1-F1
#
_cell.length_a   1.000
_cell.length_b   1.000
_cell.length_c   1.000
_cell.angle_alpha   90.00
_cell.angle_beta   90.00
_cell.angle_gamma   90.00
#
_symmetry.space_group_name_H-M   'P 1'
#
loop_
_entity.id
_entity.type
_entity.pdbx_description
1 polymer ?
#
loop_
_entity_poly.entity_id
_entity_poly.type
_entity_poly.pdbx_seq_one_letter_code
_entity_poly.pdbx_strand_id
1 'polypeptide(L)'
;MQLIRKITDNDILGSGPTEFLNTISRFGSRGVVVDKPLNVAMMYMSKTNMYKLPGGGVDEGEDARDAFLREIQEETGYEAEIIHELGYIEEHKNRNKYLQFSYCYIANAKARFGDTKLTENEIQLGMAVQWMSLDQALDVMNDSLLTCTDYSSKFMLLRDMTILKEAVRILTGKAV
;
A
#
# COMPACT_ATOMS: atom_id res chain seq x y z
N MET A 1 -8.40 14.50 -4.77
CA MET A 1 -8.57 13.19 -4.10
C MET A 1 -9.29 13.37 -2.77
N GLN A 2 -10.14 12.41 -2.37
CA GLN A 2 -10.92 12.44 -1.11
C GLN A 2 -10.20 11.68 0.03
N LEU A 3 -10.47 12.05 1.28
CA LEU A 3 -9.96 11.30 2.44
C LEU A 3 -10.67 9.94 2.54
N ILE A 4 -9.89 8.85 2.54
CA ILE A 4 -10.39 7.49 2.75
C ILE A 4 -10.45 7.20 4.25
N ARG A 5 -9.34 7.44 4.96
CA ARG A 5 -9.23 7.14 6.40
C ARG A 5 -8.09 7.92 7.06
N LYS A 6 -8.27 8.24 8.34
CA LYS A 6 -7.18 8.58 9.25
C LYS A 6 -6.93 7.39 10.18
N ILE A 7 -5.68 6.98 10.30
CA ILE A 7 -5.25 5.86 11.14
C ILE A 7 -4.42 6.43 12.28
N THR A 8 -4.78 6.08 13.51
CA THR A 8 -4.12 6.53 14.74
C THR A 8 -3.59 5.35 15.54
N ASP A 9 -2.80 5.62 16.57
CA ASP A 9 -2.34 4.60 17.53
C ASP A 9 -3.52 3.83 18.15
N ASN A 10 -4.64 4.50 18.40
CA ASN A 10 -5.85 3.84 18.92
C ASN A 10 -6.42 2.80 17.96
N ASP A 11 -6.39 3.03 16.64
CA ASP A 11 -6.80 2.02 15.63
C ASP A 11 -5.91 0.77 15.65
N ILE A 12 -4.65 0.93 16.07
CA ILE A 12 -3.60 -0.10 15.98
C ILE A 12 -3.43 -0.89 17.28
N LEU A 13 -3.56 -0.21 18.42
CA LEU A 13 -3.31 -0.76 19.75
C LEU A 13 -4.59 -0.94 20.57
N GLY A 14 -5.75 -0.49 20.06
CA GLY A 14 -7.01 -0.44 20.81
C GLY A 14 -6.97 0.53 22.01
N SER A 15 -5.90 1.29 22.13
CA SER A 15 -5.62 2.26 23.19
C SER A 15 -4.54 3.23 22.70
N GLY A 16 -4.46 4.42 23.31
CA GLY A 16 -3.45 5.41 22.97
C GLY A 16 -4.01 6.66 22.28
N PRO A 17 -3.12 7.56 21.81
CA PRO A 17 -3.54 8.86 21.30
C PRO A 17 -4.42 8.74 20.06
N THR A 18 -5.47 9.55 20.03
CA THR A 18 -6.33 9.79 18.86
C THR A 18 -6.04 11.13 18.20
N GLU A 19 -5.00 11.82 18.68
CA GLU A 19 -4.59 13.14 18.21
C GLU A 19 -4.01 13.07 16.80
N PHE A 20 -4.33 14.10 16.02
CA PHE A 20 -3.79 14.29 14.69
C PHE A 20 -2.58 15.20 14.73
N LEU A 21 -1.45 14.68 14.23
CA LEU A 21 -0.27 15.47 13.92
C LEU A 21 -0.57 16.50 12.83
N ASN A 22 0.07 17.66 12.91
CA ASN A 22 -0.14 18.80 11.99
C ASN A 22 0.99 19.00 10.97
N THR A 23 2.09 18.24 11.09
CA THR A 23 3.27 18.36 10.24
C THR A 23 3.47 17.04 9.50
N ILE A 24 3.41 17.07 8.17
CA ILE A 24 3.60 15.89 7.33
C ILE A 24 5.08 15.53 7.32
N SER A 25 5.38 14.28 7.69
CA SER A 25 6.76 13.76 7.71
C SER A 25 7.14 13.10 6.38
N ARG A 26 6.16 12.54 5.67
CA ARG A 26 6.38 11.87 4.38
C ARG A 26 5.12 11.86 3.53
N PHE A 27 5.29 12.14 2.24
CA PHE A 27 4.34 11.80 1.20
C PHE A 27 4.71 10.45 0.59
N GLY A 28 3.70 9.62 0.33
CA GLY A 28 3.86 8.36 -0.35
C GLY A 28 2.76 8.12 -1.35
N SER A 29 3.02 7.27 -2.32
CA SER A 29 2.05 6.92 -3.36
C SER A 29 2.01 5.41 -3.52
N ARG A 30 0.80 4.83 -3.54
CA ARG A 30 0.59 3.37 -3.49
C ARG A 30 -0.78 2.99 -4.01
N GLY A 31 -1.02 1.71 -4.23
CA GLY A 31 -2.32 1.30 -4.73
C GLY A 31 -2.42 -0.17 -5.12
N VAL A 32 -3.58 -0.51 -5.66
CA VAL A 32 -3.85 -1.86 -6.16
C VAL A 32 -3.52 -1.90 -7.65
N VAL A 33 -2.59 -2.77 -8.02
CA VAL A 33 -2.26 -3.05 -9.42
C VAL A 33 -2.88 -4.37 -9.81
N VAL A 34 -3.69 -4.38 -10.87
CA VAL A 34 -4.36 -5.58 -11.36
C VAL A 34 -3.96 -5.96 -12.77
N ASP A 35 -3.97 -7.27 -13.06
CA ASP A 35 -3.88 -7.79 -14.42
C ASP A 35 -5.28 -7.93 -15.07
N LYS A 36 -5.34 -8.41 -16.32
CA LYS A 36 -6.62 -8.56 -17.04
C LYS A 36 -7.62 -9.51 -16.34
N PRO A 37 -7.19 -10.65 -15.77
CA PRO A 37 -8.03 -11.48 -14.91
C PRO A 37 -8.41 -10.89 -13.53
N LEU A 38 -7.98 -9.68 -13.18
CA LEU A 38 -8.12 -9.07 -11.85
C LEU A 38 -7.34 -9.78 -10.73
N ASN A 39 -6.21 -10.40 -11.05
CA ASN A 39 -5.22 -10.74 -10.04
C ASN A 39 -4.50 -9.47 -9.59
N VAL A 40 -4.23 -9.36 -8.30
CA VAL A 40 -3.53 -8.25 -7.66
C VAL A 40 -2.04 -8.56 -7.57
N ALA A 41 -1.19 -7.59 -7.92
CA ALA A 41 0.22 -7.63 -7.60
C ALA A 41 0.43 -7.29 -6.12
N MET A 42 0.83 -8.28 -5.33
CA MET A 42 1.17 -8.13 -3.92
C MET A 42 2.69 -8.23 -3.72
N MET A 43 3.27 -7.30 -2.96
CA MET A 43 4.70 -7.32 -2.65
C MET A 43 4.93 -8.19 -1.41
N TYR A 44 5.42 -9.41 -1.64
CA TYR A 44 5.75 -10.37 -0.59
C TYR A 44 7.12 -10.07 0.02
N MET A 45 7.20 -10.01 1.35
CA MET A 45 8.44 -9.83 2.11
C MET A 45 8.77 -11.14 2.86
N SER A 46 9.67 -11.94 2.30
CA SER A 46 9.97 -13.29 2.81
C SER A 46 10.56 -13.32 4.23
N LYS A 47 11.23 -12.24 4.68
CA LYS A 47 11.79 -12.18 6.05
C LYS A 47 10.75 -12.06 7.14
N THR A 48 9.63 -11.39 6.85
CA THR A 48 8.54 -11.18 7.79
C THR A 48 7.32 -12.03 7.48
N ASN A 49 7.33 -12.71 6.32
CA ASN A 49 6.20 -13.44 5.77
C ASN A 49 4.92 -12.58 5.67
N MET A 50 5.09 -11.34 5.21
CA MET A 50 4.00 -10.36 5.09
C MET A 50 3.89 -9.87 3.65
N TYR A 51 2.70 -9.35 3.31
CA TYR A 51 2.44 -8.70 2.03
C TYR A 51 2.15 -7.22 2.24
N LYS A 52 2.57 -6.40 1.28
CA LYS A 52 2.16 -4.99 1.15
C LYS A 52 1.66 -4.71 -0.27
N LEU A 53 0.94 -3.62 -0.45
CA LEU A 53 0.63 -3.11 -1.79
C LEU A 53 1.86 -2.43 -2.41
N PRO A 54 1.99 -2.44 -3.75
CA PRO A 54 3.02 -1.67 -4.43
C PRO A 54 2.95 -0.18 -4.10
N GLY A 55 4.12 0.44 -3.95
CA GLY A 55 4.25 1.88 -3.74
C GLY A 55 5.23 2.28 -2.64
N GLY A 56 5.70 3.52 -2.76
CA GLY A 56 6.77 4.05 -1.93
C GLY A 56 6.63 5.54 -1.66
N GLY A 57 7.74 6.26 -1.78
CA GLY A 57 7.84 7.68 -1.45
C GLY A 57 7.46 8.54 -2.64
N VAL A 58 6.94 9.74 -2.38
CA VAL A 58 6.86 10.80 -3.39
C VAL A 58 8.06 11.72 -3.15
N ASP A 59 8.89 11.90 -4.16
CA ASP A 59 10.07 12.76 -4.09
C ASP A 59 9.70 14.24 -4.17
N GLU A 60 10.62 15.12 -3.78
CA GLU A 60 10.38 16.57 -3.81
C GLU A 60 10.12 17.06 -5.24
N GLY A 61 8.93 17.64 -5.46
CA GLY A 61 8.50 18.11 -6.78
C GLY A 61 7.95 17.01 -7.71
N GLU A 62 7.92 15.75 -7.27
CA GLU A 62 7.34 14.63 -8.02
C GLU A 62 5.79 14.64 -7.92
N ASP A 63 5.10 14.39 -9.04
CA ASP A 63 3.65 14.18 -9.01
C ASP A 63 3.33 12.82 -8.38
N ALA A 64 2.30 12.77 -7.54
CA ALA A 64 1.94 11.54 -6.83
C ALA A 64 1.54 10.38 -7.79
N ARG A 65 0.98 10.68 -8.96
CA ARG A 65 0.65 9.67 -9.98
C ARG A 65 1.91 9.11 -10.61
N ASP A 66 2.86 9.98 -10.92
CA ASP A 66 4.16 9.59 -11.48
C ASP A 66 4.96 8.76 -10.48
N ALA A 67 4.98 9.16 -9.20
CA ALA A 67 5.58 8.39 -8.12
C ALA A 67 4.99 6.98 -8.02
N PHE A 68 3.67 6.83 -8.12
CA PHE A 68 3.04 5.50 -8.08
C PHE A 68 3.49 4.63 -9.27
N LEU A 69 3.48 5.19 -10.48
CA LEU A 69 3.87 4.45 -11.69
C LEU A 69 5.36 4.06 -11.66
N ARG A 70 6.23 4.95 -11.17
CA ARG A 70 7.66 4.65 -10.95
C ARG A 70 7.83 3.49 -9.97
N GLU A 71 7.19 3.56 -8.80
CA GLU A 71 7.32 2.52 -7.77
C GLU A 71 6.82 1.16 -8.27
N ILE A 72 5.72 1.12 -9.05
CA ILE A 72 5.27 -0.14 -9.68
C ILE A 72 6.37 -0.70 -10.58
N GLN A 73 6.96 0.13 -11.44
CA GLN A 73 8.02 -0.31 -12.34
C GLN A 73 9.25 -0.82 -11.56
N GLU A 74 9.67 -0.10 -10.51
CA GLU A 74 10.82 -0.45 -9.68
C GLU A 74 10.58 -1.75 -8.90
N GLU A 75 9.42 -1.89 -8.26
CA GLU A 75 9.12 -3.02 -7.38
C GLU A 75 8.72 -4.30 -8.14
N THR A 76 8.03 -4.16 -9.28
CA THR A 76 7.42 -5.29 -10.00
C THR A 76 8.04 -5.56 -11.37
N GLY A 77 8.70 -4.57 -11.96
CA GLY A 77 9.16 -4.59 -13.34
C GLY A 77 8.03 -4.41 -14.36
N TYR A 78 6.80 -4.10 -13.95
CA TYR A 78 5.67 -3.86 -14.87
C TYR A 78 5.47 -2.37 -15.12
N GLU A 79 5.14 -2.02 -16.36
CA GLU A 79 4.45 -0.77 -16.64
C GLU A 79 2.99 -0.87 -16.20
N ALA A 80 2.39 0.27 -15.87
CA ALA A 80 1.01 0.33 -15.46
C ALA A 80 0.32 1.61 -15.96
N GLU A 81 -1.01 1.58 -15.97
CA GLU A 81 -1.85 2.73 -16.25
C GLU A 81 -2.84 2.91 -15.10
N ILE A 82 -2.85 4.10 -14.50
CA ILE A 82 -3.82 4.44 -13.45
C ILE A 82 -5.21 4.52 -14.08
N ILE A 83 -6.13 3.70 -13.58
CA ILE A 83 -7.53 3.65 -14.02
C ILE A 83 -8.48 4.29 -13.02
N HIS A 84 -8.04 4.52 -11.78
CA HIS A 84 -8.87 5.15 -10.76
C HIS A 84 -8.04 5.85 -9.67
N GLU A 85 -8.50 7.02 -9.23
CA GLU A 85 -8.00 7.72 -8.05
C GLU A 85 -8.91 7.40 -6.86
N LEU A 86 -8.44 6.60 -5.90
CA LEU A 86 -9.27 6.20 -4.75
C LEU A 86 -9.44 7.34 -3.75
N GLY A 87 -8.34 8.03 -3.45
CA GLY A 87 -8.29 9.01 -2.37
C GLY A 87 -6.93 9.05 -1.70
N TYR A 88 -6.92 9.38 -0.42
CA TYR A 88 -5.71 9.37 0.40
C TYR A 88 -5.97 8.88 1.82
N ILE A 89 -4.92 8.38 2.47
CA ILE A 89 -4.92 7.96 3.88
C ILE A 89 -3.86 8.73 4.66
N GLU A 90 -4.20 9.16 5.86
CA GLU A 90 -3.27 9.73 6.84
C GLU A 90 -2.93 8.71 7.92
N GLU A 91 -1.65 8.40 8.13
CA GLU A 91 -1.17 7.59 9.26
C GLU A 91 -0.55 8.50 10.31
N HIS A 92 -1.24 8.74 11.44
CA HIS A 92 -0.75 9.51 12.57
C HIS A 92 -0.09 8.58 13.60
N LYS A 93 1.23 8.39 13.47
CA LYS A 93 2.03 7.52 14.36
C LYS A 93 2.57 8.36 15.50
N ASN A 94 1.76 8.61 16.53
CA ASN A 94 2.09 9.56 17.60
C ASN A 94 3.32 9.11 18.40
N ARG A 95 3.51 7.81 18.61
CA ARG A 95 4.71 7.26 19.28
C ARG A 95 6.01 7.76 18.67
N ASN A 96 6.02 7.97 17.35
CA ASN A 96 7.20 8.38 16.59
C ASN A 96 7.11 9.85 16.12
N LYS A 97 6.04 10.57 16.47
CA LYS A 97 5.70 11.90 15.93
C LYS A 97 5.78 11.94 14.40
N TYR A 98 5.26 10.89 13.76
CA TYR A 98 5.42 10.68 12.32
C TYR A 98 4.06 10.66 11.61
N LEU A 99 3.84 11.61 10.71
CA LEU A 99 2.65 11.67 9.86
C LEU A 99 3.01 11.25 8.44
N GLN A 100 2.44 10.15 7.98
CA GLN A 100 2.52 9.74 6.59
C GLN A 100 1.22 10.06 5.85
N PHE A 101 1.32 10.77 4.73
CA PHE A 101 0.23 11.01 3.80
C PHE A 101 0.40 10.10 2.59
N SER A 102 -0.55 9.18 2.35
CA SER A 102 -0.47 8.23 1.24
C SER A 102 -1.57 8.51 0.21
N TYR A 103 -1.18 8.84 -1.02
CA TYR A 103 -2.06 8.88 -2.19
C TYR A 103 -2.36 7.45 -2.66
N CYS A 104 -3.62 7.17 -2.98
CA CYS A 104 -4.12 5.82 -3.22
C CYS A 104 -4.78 5.70 -4.61
N TYR A 105 -4.37 4.70 -5.38
CA TYR A 105 -4.83 4.50 -6.76
C TYR A 105 -5.21 3.05 -7.06
N ILE A 106 -5.88 2.86 -8.20
CA ILE A 106 -5.99 1.56 -8.89
C ILE A 106 -5.31 1.70 -10.25
N ALA A 107 -4.49 0.73 -10.62
CA ALA A 107 -3.85 0.67 -11.91
C ALA A 107 -4.00 -0.70 -12.59
N ASN A 108 -3.99 -0.70 -13.92
CA ASN A 108 -3.88 -1.90 -14.72
C ASN A 108 -2.42 -2.12 -15.12
N ALA A 109 -1.87 -3.30 -14.84
CA ALA A 109 -0.58 -3.70 -15.36
C ALA A 109 -0.62 -3.86 -16.89
N LYS A 110 0.47 -3.49 -17.53
CA LYS A 110 0.69 -3.54 -18.98
C LYS A 110 1.76 -4.58 -19.28
N ALA A 111 2.80 -4.19 -20.00
CA ALA A 111 3.94 -5.05 -20.29
C ALA A 111 4.88 -5.11 -19.09
N ARG A 112 5.56 -6.25 -18.92
CA ARG A 112 6.73 -6.31 -18.07
C ARG A 112 7.90 -5.68 -18.82
N PHE A 113 8.45 -4.61 -18.26
CA PHE A 113 9.55 -3.84 -18.80
C PHE A 113 10.78 -3.98 -17.89
N GLY A 114 11.44 -5.13 -17.99
CA GLY A 114 12.75 -5.38 -17.39
C GLY A 114 12.75 -6.00 -15.98
N ASP A 115 13.91 -5.87 -15.35
CA ASP A 115 14.20 -6.35 -14.00
C ASP A 115 13.72 -5.36 -12.94
N THR A 116 13.46 -5.87 -11.74
CA THR A 116 13.11 -5.03 -10.59
C THR A 116 14.31 -4.19 -10.14
N LYS A 117 14.04 -2.97 -9.71
CA LYS A 117 15.01 -2.03 -9.16
C LYS A 117 14.75 -1.81 -7.68
N LEU A 118 14.82 -2.91 -6.93
CA LEU A 118 14.58 -2.89 -5.48
C LEU A 118 15.68 -2.13 -4.76
N THR A 119 15.30 -1.41 -3.71
CA THR A 119 16.26 -0.81 -2.78
C THR A 119 17.00 -1.87 -1.98
N GLU A 120 18.15 -1.52 -1.40
CA GLU A 120 18.92 -2.46 -0.56
C GLU A 120 18.08 -3.05 0.59
N ASN A 121 17.24 -2.23 1.23
CA ASN A 121 16.35 -2.67 2.31
C ASN A 121 15.31 -3.69 1.82
N GLU A 122 14.78 -3.50 0.62
CA GLU A 122 13.79 -4.40 0.03
C GLU A 122 14.40 -5.73 -0.39
N ILE A 123 15.62 -5.69 -0.94
CA ILE A 123 16.41 -6.90 -1.22
C ILE A 123 16.68 -7.65 0.08
N GLN A 124 17.05 -6.95 1.16
CA GLN A 124 17.30 -7.55 2.47
C GLN A 124 16.03 -8.19 3.07
N LEU A 125 14.86 -7.58 2.86
CA LEU A 125 13.56 -8.15 3.21
C LEU A 125 13.13 -9.32 2.31
N GLY A 126 13.90 -9.60 1.25
CA GLY A 126 13.61 -10.60 0.24
C GLY A 126 12.28 -10.32 -0.44
N MET A 127 12.10 -9.07 -0.87
CA MET A 127 10.88 -8.59 -1.48
C MET A 127 10.72 -9.13 -2.91
N ALA A 128 9.52 -9.61 -3.24
CA ALA A 128 9.17 -10.06 -4.58
C ALA A 128 7.69 -9.84 -4.88
N VAL A 129 7.36 -9.57 -6.14
CA VAL A 129 5.96 -9.48 -6.58
C VAL A 129 5.35 -10.88 -6.70
N GLN A 130 4.14 -11.04 -6.15
CA GLN A 130 3.31 -12.24 -6.31
C GLN A 130 1.91 -11.83 -6.77
N TRP A 131 1.42 -12.51 -7.81
CA TRP A 131 0.08 -12.30 -8.35
C TRP A 131 -0.89 -13.28 -7.70
N MET A 132 -2.02 -12.77 -7.22
CA MET A 132 -3.07 -13.58 -6.59
C MET A 132 -4.45 -12.97 -6.81
N SER A 133 -5.52 -13.74 -6.65
CA SER A 133 -6.87 -13.20 -6.80
C SER A 133 -7.18 -12.14 -5.74
N LEU A 134 -8.21 -11.32 -5.97
CA LEU A 134 -8.69 -10.33 -4.99
C LEU A 134 -9.02 -10.98 -3.64
N ASP A 135 -9.68 -12.14 -3.65
CA ASP A 135 -10.05 -12.87 -2.44
C ASP A 135 -8.79 -13.38 -1.71
N GLN A 136 -7.83 -13.96 -2.43
CA GLN A 136 -6.55 -14.38 -1.85
C GLN A 136 -5.77 -13.21 -1.24
N ALA A 137 -5.74 -12.06 -1.91
CA ALA A 137 -5.07 -10.85 -1.40
C ALA A 137 -5.71 -10.35 -0.10
N LEU A 138 -7.04 -10.39 0.00
CA LEU A 138 -7.77 -10.06 1.23
C LEU A 138 -7.43 -11.05 2.35
N ASP A 139 -7.43 -12.35 2.05
CA ASP A 139 -7.15 -13.40 3.03
C ASP A 139 -5.73 -13.26 3.61
N VAL A 140 -4.70 -13.16 2.77
CA VAL A 140 -3.30 -13.07 3.25
C VAL A 140 -3.03 -11.79 4.05
N MET A 141 -3.67 -10.67 3.69
CA MET A 141 -3.56 -9.43 4.48
C MET A 141 -4.33 -9.52 5.79
N ASN A 142 -5.47 -10.20 5.82
CA ASN A 142 -6.25 -10.40 7.04
C ASN A 142 -5.50 -11.30 8.04
N ASP A 143 -4.91 -12.39 7.56
CA ASP A 143 -4.07 -13.28 8.37
C ASP A 143 -2.85 -12.53 8.93
N SER A 144 -2.23 -11.67 8.12
CA SER A 144 -1.13 -10.80 8.57
C SER A 144 -1.59 -9.81 9.65
N LEU A 145 -2.77 -9.22 9.53
CA LEU A 145 -3.34 -8.31 10.54
C LEU A 145 -3.59 -8.99 11.89
N LEU A 146 -4.06 -10.25 11.86
CA LEU A 146 -4.36 -11.01 13.07
C LEU A 146 -3.10 -11.47 13.81
N THR A 147 -2.02 -11.73 13.08
CA THR A 147 -0.78 -12.31 13.63
C THR A 147 0.32 -11.28 13.89
N CYS A 148 0.28 -10.13 13.22
CA CYS A 148 1.30 -9.09 13.36
C CYS A 148 1.23 -8.41 14.73
N THR A 149 2.38 -8.33 15.41
CA THR A 149 2.53 -7.63 16.70
C THR A 149 3.38 -6.37 16.60
N ASP A 150 4.12 -6.19 15.50
CA ASP A 150 4.98 -5.02 15.29
C ASP A 150 4.16 -3.75 15.02
N TYR A 151 4.51 -2.67 15.73
CA TYR A 151 3.79 -1.39 15.68
C TYR A 151 3.76 -0.79 14.27
N SER A 152 4.92 -0.69 13.62
CA SER A 152 5.04 -0.05 12.31
C SER A 152 4.34 -0.88 11.23
N SER A 153 4.47 -2.20 11.34
CA SER A 153 3.88 -3.17 10.41
C SER A 153 2.35 -3.19 10.49
N LYS A 154 1.76 -3.03 11.68
CA LYS A 154 0.30 -2.90 11.82
C LYS A 154 -0.27 -1.67 11.11
N PHE A 155 0.41 -0.53 11.15
CA PHE A 155 -0.01 0.66 10.40
C PHE A 155 0.00 0.41 8.89
N MET A 156 1.08 -0.19 8.38
CA MET A 156 1.22 -0.58 6.98
C MET A 156 0.09 -1.54 6.56
N LEU A 157 -0.13 -2.60 7.34
CA LEU A 157 -1.17 -3.58 7.06
C LEU A 157 -2.58 -2.97 7.08
N LEU A 158 -2.91 -2.13 8.07
CA LEU A 158 -4.24 -1.54 8.15
C LEU A 158 -4.48 -0.55 7.01
N ARG A 159 -3.47 0.22 6.62
CA ARG A 159 -3.54 1.10 5.45
C ARG A 159 -3.77 0.29 4.19
N ASP A 160 -2.94 -0.71 3.93
CA ASP A 160 -2.98 -1.47 2.68
C ASP A 160 -4.25 -2.33 2.57
N MET A 161 -4.72 -2.92 3.68
CA MET A 161 -6.03 -3.58 3.75
C MET A 161 -7.18 -2.61 3.46
N THR A 162 -7.13 -1.38 4.00
CA THR A 162 -8.15 -0.36 3.73
C THR A 162 -8.18 -0.02 2.24
N ILE A 163 -7.02 0.17 1.61
CA ILE A 163 -6.90 0.46 0.17
C ILE A 163 -7.44 -0.71 -0.66
N LEU A 164 -7.05 -1.95 -0.32
CA LEU A 164 -7.49 -3.14 -1.05
C LEU A 164 -9.01 -3.29 -0.98
N LYS A 165 -9.63 -3.12 0.19
CA LYS A 165 -11.09 -3.21 0.32
C LYS A 165 -11.82 -2.18 -0.54
N GLU A 166 -11.37 -0.93 -0.56
CA GLU A 166 -11.96 0.09 -1.43
C GLU A 166 -11.77 -0.24 -2.92
N ALA A 167 -10.58 -0.72 -3.30
CA ALA A 167 -10.33 -1.15 -4.67
C ALA A 167 -11.23 -2.31 -5.10
N VAL A 168 -11.43 -3.32 -4.25
CA VAL A 168 -12.30 -4.47 -4.55
C VAL A 168 -13.74 -4.00 -4.76
N ARG A 169 -14.24 -3.07 -3.93
CA ARG A 169 -15.58 -2.49 -4.11
C ARG A 169 -15.72 -1.79 -5.46
N ILE A 170 -14.72 -1.01 -5.87
CA ILE A 170 -14.72 -0.31 -7.16
C ILE A 170 -14.61 -1.29 -8.33
N LEU A 171 -13.73 -2.29 -8.24
CA LEU A 171 -13.47 -3.24 -9.32
C LEU A 171 -14.59 -4.25 -9.54
N THR A 172 -15.31 -4.63 -8.48
CA THR A 172 -16.30 -5.73 -8.53
C THR A 172 -17.74 -5.29 -8.27
N GLY A 173 -17.95 -4.08 -7.72
CA GLY A 173 -19.26 -3.61 -7.25
C GLY A 173 -19.77 -4.34 -6.00
N LYS A 174 -18.99 -5.24 -5.39
CA LYS A 174 -19.37 -6.01 -4.20
C LYS A 174 -19.03 -5.24 -2.92
N ALA A 175 -19.87 -5.40 -1.88
CA ALA A 175 -19.50 -4.99 -0.53
C ALA A 175 -18.48 -5.96 0.07
N VAL A 176 -17.47 -5.42 0.74
CA VAL A 176 -16.31 -6.12 1.34
C VAL A 176 -16.00 -5.52 2.70
#